data_AF-A0A968TZ08-F1
#
_entry.id   AF-A0A968TZ08-F1
#
_cell.length_a   1.000
_cell.length_b   1.000
_cell.length_c   1.000
_cell.angle_alpha   90.00
_cell.angle_beta   90.00
_cell.angle_gamma   90.00
#
_symmetry.space_group_name_H-M   'P 1'
#
loop_
_entity.id
_entity.type
_entity.pdbx_description
1 polymer ?
#
loop_
_entity_poly.entity_id
_entity_poly.type
_entity_poly.pdbx_seq_one_letter_code
_entity_poly.pdbx_strand_id
1 'polypeptide(L)'
;METQPQVSDRQKALIVTLVVGAVVAGLTIITFWWIFSLTLAPALSEAAAVANAPYNNSDGVLAITATEPNTPEDGREPWLGAEAWQAGIQAGQEYISEFPEPQNVQVLQGMNTSQIWNYMIQISGALGVGCQYCHDINNFAADPYPAKISGRLMLLLVRDLNTQYITNIPNWRGNYVRCDTCHLNQALGVPTVSEQFELSVPPITVDLEPLNEAGLPIRTAEEVAELNASEFATMDVDNPMLLKEAVLYYLYNYRVWDPFNAEDPTSGRGSLSLTHEGGRTQDQVTINQNVMNLQSWSLGVGCTYCHNSRNFYAWEADIEAPQFTHTYAINRLKAQRMLLMTTFMAQNWSRYVLPRNPQPAPASFPVDGNQYYKNIDGSLYALPGCYTCHAARPVPRGAINAVDVPAGDAGIIVLPPVLTGASSPAPGAPPAPAAP
;
A
#
# COMPACT_ATOMS: atom_id res chain seq x y z
N MET A 1 64.13 0.61 48.73
CA MET A 1 63.58 1.70 47.91
C MET A 1 63.64 1.20 46.48
N GLU A 2 62.57 0.58 46.02
CA GLU A 2 62.51 -0.15 44.75
C GLU A 2 62.50 0.87 43.60
N THR A 3 63.58 0.89 42.82
CA THR A 3 63.76 1.82 41.70
C THR A 3 62.81 1.44 40.58
N GLN A 4 61.81 2.29 40.33
CA GLN A 4 60.90 2.19 39.19
C GLN A 4 61.71 1.98 37.89
N PRO A 5 61.33 1.02 37.03
CA PRO A 5 62.04 0.76 35.79
C PRO A 5 62.00 2.01 34.89
N GLN A 6 63.18 2.55 34.56
CA GLN A 6 63.29 3.70 33.66
C GLN A 6 62.97 3.29 32.23
N VAL A 7 62.02 3.99 31.61
CA VAL A 7 61.62 3.80 30.22
C VAL A 7 62.82 4.09 29.29
N SER A 8 63.23 3.12 28.49
CA SER A 8 64.31 3.27 27.50
C SER A 8 63.93 4.26 26.39
N ASP A 9 64.92 4.87 25.75
CA ASP A 9 64.68 5.85 24.67
C ASP A 9 63.92 5.24 23.48
N ARG A 10 64.09 3.93 23.23
CA ARG A 10 63.29 3.17 22.26
C ARG A 10 61.80 3.09 22.65
N GLN A 11 61.51 2.89 23.93
CA GLN A 11 60.13 2.88 24.44
C GLN A 11 59.51 4.29 24.37
N LYS A 12 60.28 5.35 24.68
CA LYS A 12 59.81 6.73 24.51
C LYS A 12 59.47 7.05 23.05
N ALA A 13 60.32 6.64 22.10
CA ALA A 13 60.07 6.81 20.67
C ALA A 13 58.80 6.07 20.22
N LEU A 14 58.61 4.83 20.64
CA LEU A 14 57.39 4.05 20.36
C LEU A 14 56.12 4.72 20.92
N ILE A 15 56.18 5.22 22.17
CA ILE A 15 55.06 5.94 22.79
C ILE A 15 54.71 7.18 21.98
N VAL A 16 55.71 7.98 21.57
CA VAL A 16 55.48 9.17 20.74
C VAL A 16 54.85 8.82 19.40
N THR A 17 55.34 7.78 18.70
CA THR A 17 54.76 7.34 17.42
C THR A 17 53.30 6.91 17.58
N LEU A 18 52.97 6.16 18.65
CA LEU A 18 51.59 5.76 18.93
C LEU A 18 50.69 6.95 19.23
N VAL A 19 51.16 7.93 20.02
CA VAL A 19 50.41 9.15 20.33
C VAL A 19 50.16 9.96 19.06
N VAL A 20 51.19 10.17 18.22
CA VAL A 20 51.04 10.88 16.94
C VAL A 20 50.06 10.15 16.03
N GLY A 21 50.17 8.81 15.92
CA GLY A 21 49.23 8.00 15.14
C GLY A 21 47.78 8.13 15.62
N ALA A 22 47.57 8.09 16.95
CA ALA A 22 46.25 8.26 17.55
C ALA A 22 45.68 9.67 17.31
N VAL A 23 46.51 10.71 17.42
CA VAL A 23 46.11 12.10 17.13
C VAL A 23 45.73 12.27 15.67
N VAL A 24 46.54 11.75 14.74
CA VAL A 24 46.23 11.79 13.30
C VAL A 24 44.94 11.05 12.99
N ALA A 25 44.73 9.85 13.56
CA ALA A 25 43.48 9.09 13.40
C ALA A 25 42.26 9.86 13.97
N GLY A 26 42.41 10.51 15.12
CA GLY A 26 41.36 11.36 15.68
C GLY A 26 41.03 12.53 14.76
N LEU A 27 42.04 13.23 14.25
CA LEU A 27 41.87 14.36 13.35
C LEU A 27 41.22 13.94 12.02
N THR A 28 41.58 12.80 11.45
CA THR A 28 40.97 12.32 10.19
C THR A 28 39.49 11.93 10.39
N ILE A 29 39.14 11.30 11.51
CA ILE A 29 37.74 11.01 11.87
C ILE A 29 36.95 12.30 12.05
N ILE A 30 37.49 13.28 12.80
CA ILE A 30 36.83 14.58 13.01
C ILE A 30 36.65 15.31 11.67
N THR A 31 37.68 15.32 10.82
CA THR A 31 37.62 15.98 9.51
C THR A 31 36.57 15.33 8.61
N PHE A 32 36.49 13.99 8.60
CA PHE A 32 35.46 13.26 7.87
C PHE A 32 34.05 13.66 8.34
N TRP A 33 33.79 13.63 9.64
CA TRP A 33 32.47 13.99 10.18
C TRP A 33 32.14 15.47 9.98
N TRP A 34 33.12 16.35 10.06
CA TRP A 34 32.94 17.77 9.74
C TRP A 34 32.54 17.97 8.27
N ILE A 35 33.26 17.36 7.32
CA ILE A 35 32.91 17.42 5.89
C ILE A 35 31.53 16.79 5.65
N PHE A 36 31.26 15.61 6.23
CA PHE A 36 29.96 14.94 6.11
C PHE A 36 28.83 15.83 6.63
N SER A 37 29.01 16.48 7.78
CA SER A 37 28.02 17.36 8.40
C SER A 37 27.68 18.59 7.56
N LEU A 38 28.64 19.09 6.77
CA LEU A 38 28.47 20.26 5.91
C LEU A 38 27.95 19.92 4.51
N THR A 39 28.03 18.66 4.08
CA THR A 39 27.74 18.26 2.70
C THR A 39 26.53 17.33 2.61
N LEU A 40 26.69 16.07 3.05
CA LEU A 40 25.69 15.01 2.89
C LEU A 40 24.61 15.05 3.98
N ALA A 41 24.99 15.38 5.22
CA ALA A 41 24.06 15.32 6.36
C ALA A 41 22.81 16.22 6.20
N PRO A 42 22.90 17.46 5.70
CA PRO A 42 21.72 18.31 5.52
C PRO A 42 20.74 17.72 4.51
N ALA A 43 21.24 17.29 3.34
CA ALA A 43 20.43 16.68 2.29
C ALA A 43 19.77 15.38 2.75
N LEU A 44 20.50 14.53 3.49
CA LEU A 44 19.94 13.30 4.07
C LEU A 44 18.88 13.61 5.15
N SER A 45 19.10 14.63 5.97
CA SER A 45 18.14 15.05 7.01
C SER A 45 16.87 15.62 6.40
N GLU A 46 16.98 16.43 5.35
CA GLU A 46 15.83 16.99 4.62
C GLU A 46 15.05 15.88 3.91
N ALA A 47 15.76 14.99 3.20
CA ALA A 47 15.16 13.82 2.57
C ALA A 47 14.44 12.93 3.60
N ALA A 48 15.04 12.70 4.77
CA ALA A 48 14.41 11.94 5.85
C ALA A 48 13.19 12.65 6.45
N ALA A 49 13.20 13.99 6.56
CA ALA A 49 12.05 14.76 7.03
C ALA A 49 10.88 14.66 6.04
N VAL A 50 11.12 14.88 4.75
CA VAL A 50 10.11 14.74 3.68
C VAL A 50 9.61 13.29 3.58
N ALA A 51 10.52 12.32 3.70
CA ALA A 51 10.21 10.90 3.68
C ALA A 51 9.49 10.40 4.94
N ASN A 52 9.32 11.22 5.98
CA ASN A 52 8.52 10.89 7.17
C ASN A 52 7.28 11.78 7.34
N ALA A 53 7.19 12.89 6.61
CA ALA A 53 6.05 13.80 6.68
C ALA A 53 4.72 13.07 6.39
N PRO A 54 3.62 13.44 7.07
CA PRO A 54 2.27 13.02 6.69
C PRO A 54 1.97 13.36 5.23
N TYR A 55 1.00 12.67 4.63
CA TYR A 55 0.53 13.06 3.30
C TYR A 55 -0.09 14.46 3.35
N ASN A 56 0.27 15.32 2.40
CA ASN A 56 -0.28 16.66 2.26
C ASN A 56 -0.98 16.79 0.92
N ASN A 57 -2.25 17.21 0.94
CA ASN A 57 -3.03 17.37 -0.28
C ASN A 57 -2.49 18.48 -1.18
N SER A 58 -1.94 19.53 -0.56
CA SER A 58 -1.36 20.68 -1.26
C SER A 58 -0.17 20.29 -2.14
N ASP A 59 0.55 19.22 -1.81
CA ASP A 59 1.65 18.71 -2.64
C ASP A 59 1.13 18.19 -3.97
N GLY A 60 -0.06 17.58 -3.97
CA GLY A 60 -0.75 17.15 -5.19
C GLY A 60 -1.25 18.30 -6.04
N VAL A 61 -1.79 19.35 -5.40
CA VAL A 61 -2.19 20.57 -6.09
C VAL A 61 -0.96 21.29 -6.67
N LEU A 62 0.16 21.29 -5.96
CA LEU A 62 1.42 21.82 -6.45
C LEU A 62 1.91 21.01 -7.66
N ALA A 63 1.82 19.68 -7.62
CA ALA A 63 2.15 18.83 -8.76
C ALA A 63 1.29 19.16 -10.00
N ILE A 64 0.00 19.43 -9.83
CA ILE A 64 -0.89 19.86 -10.93
C ILE A 64 -0.46 21.22 -11.48
N THR A 65 -0.29 22.21 -10.60
CA THR A 65 -0.08 23.61 -10.99
C THR A 65 1.32 23.91 -11.52
N ALA A 66 2.33 23.16 -11.07
CA ALA A 66 3.71 23.29 -11.52
C ALA A 66 4.02 22.49 -12.80
N THR A 67 3.12 21.59 -13.22
CA THR A 67 3.29 20.83 -14.46
C THR A 67 2.82 21.67 -15.65
N GLU A 68 3.50 21.54 -16.79
CA GLU A 68 3.06 22.18 -18.04
C GLU A 68 1.65 21.71 -18.46
N PRO A 69 0.85 22.57 -19.10
CA PRO A 69 -0.46 22.18 -19.61
C PRO A 69 -0.36 20.98 -20.55
N ASN A 70 -1.22 20.00 -20.33
CA ASN A 70 -1.31 18.83 -21.19
C ASN A 70 -2.22 19.09 -22.40
N THR A 71 -2.06 18.28 -23.45
CA THR A 71 -2.92 18.32 -24.65
C THR A 71 -3.73 17.02 -24.73
N PRO A 72 -5.00 17.00 -24.26
CA PRO A 72 -5.82 15.80 -24.30
C PRO A 72 -6.11 15.34 -25.74
N GLU A 73 -5.91 14.05 -26.02
CA GLU A 73 -6.17 13.47 -27.34
C GLU A 73 -7.66 13.43 -27.70
N ASP A 74 -8.54 13.48 -26.70
CA ASP A 74 -10.00 13.45 -26.85
C ASP A 74 -10.62 14.84 -26.98
N GLY A 75 -9.80 15.89 -27.17
CA GLY A 75 -10.25 17.26 -27.43
C GLY A 75 -10.77 18.01 -26.20
N ARG A 76 -10.56 17.47 -24.99
CA ARG A 76 -10.85 18.17 -23.75
C ARG A 76 -9.90 19.33 -23.51
N GLU A 77 -10.34 20.26 -22.67
CA GLU A 77 -9.47 21.30 -22.10
C GLU A 77 -8.33 20.67 -21.26
N PRO A 78 -7.16 21.32 -21.20
CA PRO A 78 -6.09 20.91 -20.31
C PRO A 78 -6.57 20.76 -18.85
N TRP A 79 -6.02 19.78 -18.14
CA TRP A 79 -6.26 19.55 -16.71
C TRP A 79 -4.98 19.65 -15.87
N LEU A 80 -3.85 19.94 -16.50
CA LEU A 80 -2.58 20.26 -15.83
C LEU A 80 -2.21 21.73 -16.10
N GLY A 81 -1.39 22.29 -15.23
CA GLY A 81 -0.95 23.68 -15.30
C GLY A 81 -1.77 24.63 -14.46
N ALA A 82 -1.12 25.74 -14.09
CA ALA A 82 -1.70 26.77 -13.23
C ALA A 82 -2.97 27.39 -13.82
N GLU A 83 -3.01 27.65 -15.13
CA GLU A 83 -4.17 28.26 -15.80
C GLU A 83 -5.38 27.34 -15.78
N ALA A 84 -5.19 26.06 -16.13
CA ALA A 84 -6.25 25.05 -16.08
C ALA A 84 -6.80 24.88 -14.66
N TRP A 85 -5.92 24.88 -13.67
CA TRP A 85 -6.32 24.83 -12.26
C TRP A 85 -7.20 26.03 -11.90
N GLN A 86 -6.76 27.26 -12.19
CA GLN A 86 -7.53 28.47 -11.86
C GLN A 86 -8.89 28.50 -12.56
N ALA A 87 -8.94 28.12 -13.85
CA ALA A 87 -10.19 28.03 -14.59
C ALA A 87 -11.18 27.03 -13.95
N GLY A 88 -10.68 25.85 -13.55
CA GLY A 88 -11.48 24.84 -12.85
C GLY A 88 -11.99 25.33 -11.49
N ILE A 89 -11.13 26.00 -10.70
CA ILE A 89 -11.52 26.57 -9.41
C ILE A 89 -12.60 27.65 -9.58
N GLN A 90 -12.42 28.57 -10.52
CA GLN A 90 -13.38 29.64 -10.79
C GLN A 90 -14.74 29.07 -11.18
N ALA A 91 -14.78 28.18 -12.18
CA ALA A 91 -16.01 27.54 -12.62
C ALA A 91 -16.70 26.77 -11.47
N GLY A 92 -15.92 26.15 -10.59
CA GLY A 92 -16.44 25.50 -9.39
C GLY A 92 -17.10 26.46 -8.41
N GLN A 93 -16.51 27.63 -8.15
CA GLN A 93 -17.11 28.63 -7.26
C GLN A 93 -18.42 29.17 -7.83
N GLU A 94 -18.46 29.43 -9.14
CA GLU A 94 -19.68 29.84 -9.84
C GLU A 94 -20.77 28.74 -9.73
N TYR A 95 -20.40 27.48 -9.96
CA TYR A 95 -21.30 26.35 -9.83
C TYR A 95 -21.85 26.16 -8.40
N ILE A 96 -21.02 26.34 -7.36
CA ILE A 96 -21.47 26.28 -5.96
C ILE A 96 -22.50 27.38 -5.68
N SER A 97 -22.27 28.59 -6.22
CA SER A 97 -23.18 29.71 -6.03
C SER A 97 -24.51 29.50 -6.74
N GLU A 98 -24.51 28.87 -7.90
CA GLU A 98 -25.72 28.60 -8.69
C GLU A 98 -26.51 27.40 -8.13
N PHE A 99 -25.81 26.35 -7.71
CA PHE A 99 -26.40 25.10 -7.22
C PHE A 99 -25.92 24.78 -5.80
N PRO A 100 -26.51 25.38 -4.75
CA PRO A 100 -26.15 25.08 -3.36
C PRO A 100 -26.32 23.60 -2.98
N GLU A 101 -27.29 22.92 -3.61
CA GLU A 101 -27.53 21.49 -3.47
C GLU A 101 -27.09 20.71 -4.73
N PRO A 102 -26.55 19.50 -4.57
CA PRO A 102 -26.00 18.74 -5.68
C PRO A 102 -27.07 18.25 -6.66
N GLN A 103 -26.74 18.25 -7.96
CA GLN A 103 -27.70 17.92 -9.02
C GLN A 103 -27.67 16.44 -9.45
N ASN A 104 -26.50 15.78 -9.48
CA ASN A 104 -26.34 14.38 -9.93
C ASN A 104 -25.37 13.58 -9.02
N VAL A 105 -25.57 13.67 -7.71
CA VAL A 105 -24.74 12.95 -6.73
C VAL A 105 -25.35 11.59 -6.43
N GLN A 106 -24.54 10.54 -6.63
CA GLN A 106 -24.97 9.15 -6.48
C GLN A 106 -24.35 8.46 -5.25
N VAL A 107 -23.10 8.80 -4.90
CA VAL A 107 -22.35 8.17 -3.80
C VAL A 107 -22.23 9.09 -2.58
N LEU A 108 -21.84 10.34 -2.79
CA LEU A 108 -21.61 11.34 -1.72
C LEU A 108 -22.90 11.97 -1.18
N GLN A 109 -23.91 11.14 -0.93
CA GLN A 109 -25.23 11.60 -0.48
C GLN A 109 -25.16 12.22 0.93
N GLY A 110 -26.03 13.19 1.20
CA GLY A 110 -26.09 13.89 2.49
C GLY A 110 -25.07 15.04 2.64
N MET A 111 -24.34 15.38 1.57
CA MET A 111 -23.46 16.53 1.50
C MET A 111 -24.04 17.58 0.54
N ASN A 112 -23.91 18.86 0.88
CA ASN A 112 -24.23 19.96 -0.04
C ASN A 112 -23.10 20.20 -1.06
N THR A 113 -23.33 21.05 -2.07
CA THR A 113 -22.36 21.26 -3.16
C THR A 113 -21.01 21.80 -2.66
N SER A 114 -21.00 22.68 -1.65
CA SER A 114 -19.76 23.23 -1.08
C SER A 114 -18.93 22.16 -0.35
N GLN A 115 -19.59 21.29 0.42
CA GLN A 115 -18.92 20.16 1.08
C GLN A 115 -18.33 19.18 0.06
N ILE A 116 -19.08 18.88 -1.00
CA ILE A 116 -18.60 18.01 -2.08
C ILE A 116 -17.42 18.65 -2.79
N TRP A 117 -17.49 19.95 -3.09
CA TRP A 117 -16.41 20.70 -3.70
C TRP A 117 -15.10 20.59 -2.91
N ASN A 118 -15.15 20.82 -1.59
CA ASN A 118 -13.98 20.71 -0.71
C ASN A 118 -13.37 19.29 -0.73
N TYR A 119 -14.20 18.26 -0.88
CA TYR A 119 -13.73 16.90 -1.05
C TYR A 119 -13.16 16.63 -2.46
N MET A 120 -13.73 17.25 -3.51
CA MET A 120 -13.21 17.13 -4.88
C MET A 120 -11.81 17.74 -5.02
N ILE A 121 -11.52 18.85 -4.33
CA ILE A 121 -10.14 19.37 -4.24
C ILE A 121 -9.20 18.31 -3.66
N GLN A 122 -9.66 17.56 -2.66
CA GLN A 122 -8.83 16.50 -2.07
C GLN A 122 -8.60 15.34 -3.03
N ILE A 123 -9.63 14.91 -3.77
CA ILE A 123 -9.52 13.88 -4.80
C ILE A 123 -8.55 14.34 -5.90
N SER A 124 -8.64 15.60 -6.31
CA SER A 124 -7.76 16.17 -7.33
C SER A 124 -6.29 16.12 -6.90
N GLY A 125 -5.97 16.58 -5.68
CA GLY A 125 -4.62 16.46 -5.14
C GLY A 125 -4.16 14.99 -5.00
N ALA A 126 -5.04 14.10 -4.55
CA ALA A 126 -4.74 12.67 -4.42
C ALA A 126 -4.40 11.98 -5.75
N LEU A 127 -5.03 12.41 -6.83
CA LEU A 127 -4.83 11.87 -8.18
C LEU A 127 -3.78 12.65 -8.98
N GLY A 128 -3.38 13.85 -8.54
CA GLY A 128 -2.48 14.73 -9.30
C GLY A 128 -3.04 15.19 -10.64
N VAL A 129 -4.36 15.35 -10.75
CA VAL A 129 -5.04 15.81 -11.97
C VAL A 129 -6.05 16.90 -11.66
N GLY A 130 -6.14 17.92 -12.51
CA GLY A 130 -7.11 19.01 -12.37
C GLY A 130 -8.55 18.61 -12.71
N CYS A 131 -9.47 19.56 -12.51
CA CYS A 131 -10.92 19.35 -12.56
C CYS A 131 -11.40 18.77 -13.91
N GLN A 132 -10.83 19.27 -15.01
CA GLN A 132 -11.17 18.95 -16.40
C GLN A 132 -10.90 17.48 -16.74
N TYR A 133 -10.06 16.78 -15.95
CA TYR A 133 -9.82 15.36 -16.12
C TYR A 133 -11.09 14.52 -15.93
N CYS A 134 -11.95 14.93 -15.00
CA CYS A 134 -13.19 14.22 -14.66
C CYS A 134 -14.45 15.02 -15.00
N HIS A 135 -14.41 16.35 -15.01
CA HIS A 135 -15.60 17.18 -15.12
C HIS A 135 -15.57 18.05 -16.37
N ASP A 136 -16.75 18.22 -16.98
CA ASP A 136 -17.00 19.40 -17.81
C ASP A 136 -17.21 20.58 -16.87
N ILE A 137 -16.33 21.58 -16.96
CA ILE A 137 -16.36 22.76 -16.08
C ILE A 137 -17.56 23.66 -16.36
N ASN A 138 -18.25 23.50 -17.49
CA ASN A 138 -19.52 24.18 -17.77
C ASN A 138 -20.71 23.46 -17.12
N ASN A 139 -20.54 22.19 -16.73
CA ASN A 139 -21.58 21.42 -16.06
C ASN A 139 -20.98 20.27 -15.22
N PHE A 140 -20.65 20.56 -13.96
CA PHE A 140 -20.04 19.58 -13.05
C PHE A 140 -20.91 18.35 -12.79
N ALA A 141 -22.25 18.44 -12.98
CA ALA A 141 -23.17 17.32 -12.79
C ALA A 141 -23.19 16.35 -13.97
N ALA A 142 -22.83 16.80 -15.18
CA ALA A 142 -22.80 15.95 -16.36
C ALA A 142 -21.76 14.82 -16.23
N ASP A 143 -22.04 13.67 -16.83
CA ASP A 143 -21.13 12.51 -16.87
C ASP A 143 -20.56 12.28 -18.29
N PRO A 144 -19.92 13.28 -18.93
CA PRO A 144 -19.44 13.12 -20.30
C PRO A 144 -18.17 12.26 -20.39
N TYR A 145 -17.43 12.10 -19.29
CA TYR A 145 -16.09 11.51 -19.30
C TYR A 145 -16.01 10.18 -18.52
N PRO A 146 -15.39 9.13 -19.08
CA PRO A 146 -15.19 7.85 -18.40
C PRO A 146 -14.42 7.95 -17.08
N ALA A 147 -13.56 8.96 -16.93
CA ALA A 147 -12.82 9.22 -15.70
C ALA A 147 -13.75 9.53 -14.51
N LYS A 148 -14.86 10.24 -14.74
CA LYS A 148 -15.86 10.52 -13.70
C LYS A 148 -16.59 9.27 -13.25
N ILE A 149 -16.97 8.43 -14.22
CA ILE A 149 -17.61 7.13 -13.97
C ILE A 149 -16.66 6.25 -13.16
N SER A 150 -15.39 6.17 -13.57
CA SER A 150 -14.33 5.45 -12.84
C SER A 150 -14.17 5.99 -11.42
N GLY A 151 -14.12 7.31 -11.24
CA GLY A 151 -14.03 7.95 -9.93
C GLY A 151 -15.21 7.58 -9.02
N ARG A 152 -16.42 7.50 -9.56
CA ARG A 152 -17.61 7.07 -8.79
C ARG A 152 -17.50 5.62 -8.32
N LEU A 153 -17.01 4.72 -9.18
CA LEU A 153 -16.76 3.33 -8.81
C LEU A 153 -15.65 3.22 -7.74
N MET A 154 -14.60 4.04 -7.82
CA MET A 154 -13.56 4.09 -6.80
C MET A 154 -14.06 4.60 -5.45
N LEU A 155 -15.02 5.54 -5.43
CA LEU A 155 -15.66 5.94 -4.17
C LEU A 155 -16.44 4.78 -3.53
N LEU A 156 -17.09 3.93 -4.33
CA LEU A 156 -17.73 2.71 -3.84
C LEU A 156 -16.71 1.71 -3.29
N LEU A 157 -15.58 1.53 -3.99
CA LEU A 157 -14.48 0.70 -3.50
C LEU A 157 -14.00 1.19 -2.14
N VAL A 158 -13.65 2.48 -2.02
CA VAL A 158 -13.16 3.07 -0.75
C VAL A 158 -14.16 2.85 0.39
N ARG A 159 -15.45 3.08 0.15
CA ARG A 159 -16.50 2.79 1.15
C ARG A 159 -16.48 1.33 1.56
N ASP A 160 -16.49 0.41 0.61
CA ASP A 160 -16.61 -1.02 0.86
C ASP A 160 -15.36 -1.55 1.57
N LEU A 161 -14.17 -1.08 1.19
CA LEU A 161 -12.90 -1.39 1.88
C LEU A 161 -12.92 -0.91 3.33
N ASN A 162 -13.30 0.34 3.57
CA ASN A 162 -13.36 0.89 4.92
C ASN A 162 -14.36 0.14 5.81
N THR A 163 -15.55 -0.13 5.28
CA THR A 163 -16.64 -0.80 6.00
C THR A 163 -16.29 -2.25 6.33
N GLN A 164 -15.72 -2.99 5.39
CA GLN A 164 -15.51 -4.44 5.55
C GLN A 164 -14.16 -4.77 6.21
N TYR A 165 -13.10 -4.00 5.91
CA TYR A 165 -11.73 -4.40 6.23
C TYR A 165 -10.97 -3.45 7.15
N ILE A 166 -11.44 -2.21 7.36
CA ILE A 166 -10.73 -1.23 8.19
C ILE A 166 -11.40 -1.03 9.54
N THR A 167 -12.71 -0.76 9.59
CA THR A 167 -13.41 -0.42 10.85
C THR A 167 -13.46 -1.53 11.90
N ASN A 168 -12.93 -2.72 11.58
CA ASN A 168 -12.90 -3.89 12.46
C ASN A 168 -11.49 -4.41 12.79
N ILE A 169 -10.42 -3.69 12.45
CA ILE A 169 -9.03 -4.09 12.81
C ILE A 169 -8.57 -3.44 14.12
N PRO A 170 -7.64 -4.02 14.89
CA PRO A 170 -7.16 -3.39 16.11
C PRO A 170 -6.59 -1.98 15.85
N ASN A 171 -6.86 -1.01 16.71
CA ASN A 171 -6.36 0.38 16.58
C ASN A 171 -6.68 1.03 15.22
N TRP A 172 -7.81 0.67 14.59
CA TRP A 172 -8.23 1.25 13.32
C TRP A 172 -8.64 2.72 13.45
N ARG A 173 -9.12 3.15 14.62
CA ARG A 173 -9.80 4.44 14.79
C ARG A 173 -9.00 5.57 14.19
N GLY A 174 -9.66 6.29 13.30
CA GLY A 174 -9.09 7.41 12.57
C GLY A 174 -8.39 7.02 11.27
N ASN A 175 -7.88 5.79 11.13
CA ASN A 175 -7.25 5.26 9.92
C ASN A 175 -8.30 4.79 8.92
N TYR A 176 -8.31 5.39 7.73
CA TYR A 176 -9.20 5.02 6.63
C TYR A 176 -8.45 4.99 5.31
N VAL A 177 -8.84 4.06 4.43
CA VAL A 177 -8.43 4.09 3.03
C VAL A 177 -9.04 5.32 2.36
N ARG A 178 -8.23 5.99 1.55
CA ARG A 178 -8.60 7.14 0.71
C ARG A 178 -7.97 7.00 -0.69
N CYS A 179 -8.30 7.94 -1.57
CA CYS A 179 -7.72 8.03 -2.90
C CYS A 179 -6.18 8.10 -2.84
N ASP A 180 -5.64 8.94 -1.96
CA ASP A 180 -4.19 9.13 -1.78
C ASP A 180 -3.51 7.97 -1.07
N THR A 181 -4.25 7.02 -0.48
CA THR A 181 -3.66 5.77 0.02
C THR A 181 -3.04 4.98 -1.12
N CYS A 182 -3.68 4.95 -2.30
CA CYS A 182 -3.25 4.15 -3.44
C CYS A 182 -2.67 4.97 -4.59
N HIS A 183 -3.12 6.22 -4.76
CA HIS A 183 -2.76 7.02 -5.92
C HIS A 183 -1.51 7.86 -5.72
N LEU A 184 -1.18 8.27 -4.48
CA LEU A 184 0.03 9.03 -4.15
C LEU A 184 0.34 10.18 -5.14
N ASN A 185 -0.67 11.01 -5.43
CA ASN A 185 -0.58 12.14 -6.38
C ASN A 185 -0.44 11.73 -7.85
N GLN A 186 -0.83 10.51 -8.20
CA GLN A 186 -0.76 9.97 -9.56
C GLN A 186 -2.07 9.28 -9.97
N ALA A 187 -2.61 9.66 -11.12
CA ALA A 187 -3.87 9.10 -11.61
C ALA A 187 -3.72 7.62 -12.03
N LEU A 188 -2.52 7.20 -12.39
CA LEU A 188 -2.21 5.84 -12.85
C LEU A 188 -1.07 5.22 -12.00
N GLY A 189 -1.44 4.18 -11.24
CA GLY A 189 -0.59 3.07 -10.83
C GLY A 189 0.59 3.37 -9.89
N VAL A 190 0.35 3.35 -8.58
CA VAL A 190 1.42 2.93 -7.66
C VAL A 190 1.63 1.43 -7.85
N PRO A 191 2.88 0.95 -7.94
CA PRO A 191 3.12 -0.44 -8.31
C PRO A 191 2.55 -1.46 -7.32
N THR A 192 2.25 -2.67 -7.79
CA THR A 192 1.80 -3.80 -6.95
C THR A 192 2.86 -4.21 -5.94
N VAL A 193 4.12 -4.23 -6.37
CA VAL A 193 5.29 -4.62 -5.55
C VAL A 193 6.34 -3.53 -5.54
N SER A 194 7.21 -3.54 -4.54
CA SER A 194 8.32 -2.60 -4.50
C SER A 194 9.44 -2.99 -5.46
N GLU A 195 10.15 -2.01 -5.99
CA GLU A 195 11.39 -2.22 -6.75
C GLU A 195 12.39 -3.06 -5.93
N GLN A 196 12.47 -2.80 -4.62
CA GLN A 196 13.36 -3.55 -3.73
C GLN A 196 12.97 -5.03 -3.60
N PHE A 197 11.68 -5.38 -3.71
CA PHE A 197 11.26 -6.76 -3.78
C PHE A 197 11.76 -7.40 -5.07
N GLU A 198 11.61 -6.76 -6.22
CA GLU A 198 12.11 -7.28 -7.50
C GLU A 198 13.61 -7.59 -7.46
N LEU A 199 14.39 -6.67 -6.89
CA LEU A 199 15.83 -6.84 -6.74
C LEU A 199 16.21 -7.96 -5.75
N SER A 200 15.31 -8.29 -4.81
CA SER A 200 15.57 -9.30 -3.77
C SER A 200 15.21 -10.73 -4.18
N VAL A 201 14.33 -10.91 -5.18
CA VAL A 201 13.87 -12.23 -5.61
C VAL A 201 14.85 -12.79 -6.65
N PRO A 202 15.53 -13.91 -6.37
CA PRO A 202 16.44 -14.51 -7.35
C PRO A 202 15.66 -15.07 -8.55
N PRO A 203 16.21 -14.98 -9.78
CA PRO A 203 15.57 -15.48 -11.00
C PRO A 203 15.75 -17.00 -11.12
N ILE A 204 15.23 -17.73 -10.14
CA ILE A 204 15.19 -19.20 -10.14
C ILE A 204 13.79 -19.67 -10.51
N THR A 205 13.70 -20.89 -11.02
CA THR A 205 12.43 -21.57 -11.26
C THR A 205 12.05 -22.43 -10.06
N VAL A 206 10.75 -22.53 -9.78
CA VAL A 206 10.17 -23.34 -8.70
C VAL A 206 8.93 -24.07 -9.20
N ASP A 207 8.70 -25.26 -8.64
CA ASP A 207 7.47 -26.01 -8.87
C ASP A 207 6.34 -25.42 -8.03
N LEU A 208 5.26 -25.03 -8.70
CA LEU A 208 4.06 -24.59 -8.03
C LEU A 208 3.15 -25.77 -7.75
N GLU A 209 2.71 -25.92 -6.51
CA GLU A 209 1.66 -26.87 -6.13
C GLU A 209 0.39 -26.08 -5.78
N PRO A 210 -0.56 -25.87 -6.71
CA PRO A 210 -1.84 -25.24 -6.38
C PRO A 210 -2.67 -26.11 -5.42
N LEU A 211 -3.52 -25.51 -4.58
CA LEU A 211 -4.50 -26.26 -3.78
C LEU A 211 -5.91 -26.12 -4.35
N ASN A 212 -6.71 -27.17 -4.18
CA ASN A 212 -8.15 -27.11 -4.43
C ASN A 212 -8.91 -26.41 -3.30
N GLU A 213 -10.25 -26.31 -3.44
CA GLU A 213 -11.12 -25.65 -2.45
C GLU A 213 -11.06 -26.29 -1.05
N ALA A 214 -10.64 -27.56 -0.95
CA ALA A 214 -10.45 -28.30 0.28
C ALA A 214 -9.02 -28.19 0.85
N GLY A 215 -8.16 -27.35 0.26
CA GLY A 215 -6.78 -27.16 0.71
C GLY A 215 -5.85 -28.34 0.42
N LEU A 216 -6.21 -29.22 -0.53
CA LEU A 216 -5.39 -30.36 -0.94
C LEU A 216 -4.58 -30.03 -2.21
N PRO A 217 -3.33 -30.51 -2.33
CA PRO A 217 -2.52 -30.30 -3.52
C PRO A 217 -3.20 -30.85 -4.76
N ILE A 218 -3.27 -30.02 -5.78
CA ILE A 218 -3.65 -30.41 -7.13
C ILE A 218 -2.39 -30.90 -7.83
N ARG A 219 -2.45 -32.10 -8.40
CA ARG A 219 -1.26 -32.83 -8.87
C ARG A 219 -1.37 -33.28 -10.32
N THR A 220 -2.50 -33.02 -10.97
CA THR A 220 -2.77 -33.48 -12.33
C THR A 220 -3.35 -32.36 -13.20
N ALA A 221 -3.03 -32.38 -14.49
CA ALA A 221 -3.58 -31.45 -15.48
C ALA A 221 -5.12 -31.53 -15.57
N GLU A 222 -5.72 -32.69 -15.26
CA GLU A 222 -7.18 -32.86 -15.20
C GLU A 222 -7.81 -32.13 -14.00
N GLU A 223 -7.21 -32.22 -12.81
CA GLU A 223 -7.63 -31.46 -11.62
C GLU A 223 -7.47 -29.94 -11.83
N VAL A 224 -6.47 -29.51 -12.61
CA VAL A 224 -6.30 -28.08 -12.99
C VAL A 224 -7.34 -27.66 -14.04
N ALA A 225 -7.71 -28.53 -14.97
CA ALA A 225 -8.77 -28.27 -15.95
C ALA A 225 -10.15 -28.17 -15.30
N GLU A 226 -10.41 -28.95 -14.23
CA GLU A 226 -11.65 -28.88 -13.45
C GLU A 226 -11.79 -27.58 -12.63
N LEU A 227 -10.68 -26.93 -12.25
CA LEU A 227 -10.70 -25.64 -11.56
C LEU A 227 -11.26 -24.50 -12.43
N ASN A 228 -11.30 -24.68 -13.75
CA ASN A 228 -12.05 -23.93 -14.78
C ASN A 228 -12.39 -22.44 -14.50
N ALA A 229 -11.49 -21.71 -13.85
CA ALA A 229 -11.46 -20.27 -13.87
C ALA A 229 -10.52 -19.88 -15.00
N SER A 230 -10.93 -18.91 -15.82
CA SER A 230 -10.15 -18.29 -16.91
C SER A 230 -8.74 -17.82 -16.51
N GLU A 231 -8.37 -17.91 -15.23
CA GLU A 231 -7.07 -17.63 -14.65
C GLU A 231 -6.01 -18.72 -14.91
N PHE A 232 -6.40 -19.98 -15.10
CA PHE A 232 -5.47 -21.12 -15.21
C PHE A 232 -5.08 -21.47 -16.65
N ALA A 233 -5.84 -21.00 -17.63
CA ALA A 233 -5.65 -21.41 -19.03
C ALA A 233 -4.31 -20.96 -19.65
N THR A 234 -3.64 -19.97 -19.05
CA THR A 234 -2.32 -19.47 -19.49
C THR A 234 -1.17 -19.90 -18.59
N MET A 235 -1.46 -20.56 -17.47
CA MET A 235 -0.47 -20.91 -16.47
C MET A 235 -0.05 -22.36 -16.64
N ASP A 236 1.18 -22.54 -17.08
CA ASP A 236 1.79 -23.85 -17.31
C ASP A 236 2.21 -24.48 -15.99
N VAL A 237 1.23 -25.01 -15.25
CA VAL A 237 1.40 -25.71 -13.97
C VAL A 237 2.27 -26.97 -14.07
N ASP A 238 2.45 -27.50 -15.28
CA ASP A 238 3.26 -28.69 -15.55
C ASP A 238 4.75 -28.32 -15.71
N ASN A 239 5.09 -27.02 -15.78
CA ASN A 239 6.45 -26.53 -15.93
C ASN A 239 6.87 -25.59 -14.77
N PRO A 240 8.15 -25.64 -14.36
CA PRO A 240 8.67 -24.74 -13.34
C PRO A 240 8.51 -23.25 -13.73
N MET A 241 7.97 -22.44 -12.82
CA MET A 241 7.73 -21.00 -13.02
C MET A 241 8.82 -20.15 -12.36
N LEU A 242 9.02 -18.91 -12.79
CA LEU A 242 9.91 -18.01 -12.06
C LEU A 242 9.38 -17.76 -10.64
N LEU A 243 10.26 -17.77 -9.65
CA LEU A 243 9.90 -17.57 -8.25
C LEU A 243 9.06 -16.30 -8.01
N LYS A 244 9.35 -15.21 -8.73
CA LYS A 244 8.57 -13.96 -8.67
C LYS A 244 7.11 -14.18 -9.06
N GLU A 245 6.87 -14.92 -10.14
CA GLU A 245 5.54 -15.23 -10.66
C GLU A 245 4.80 -16.15 -9.68
N ALA A 246 5.50 -17.17 -9.15
CA ALA A 246 4.96 -18.07 -8.15
C ALA A 246 4.54 -17.32 -6.87
N VAL A 247 5.36 -16.39 -6.36
CA VAL A 247 5.05 -15.57 -5.18
C VAL A 247 3.80 -14.73 -5.39
N LEU A 248 3.68 -14.07 -6.55
CA LEU A 248 2.52 -13.22 -6.84
C LEU A 248 1.26 -14.03 -7.10
N TYR A 249 1.37 -15.13 -7.84
CA TYR A 249 0.28 -16.08 -7.98
C TYR A 249 -0.24 -16.53 -6.61
N TYR A 250 0.68 -16.90 -5.71
CA TYR A 250 0.36 -17.39 -4.37
C TYR A 250 -0.33 -16.33 -3.51
N LEU A 251 0.06 -15.06 -3.63
CA LEU A 251 -0.56 -13.96 -2.89
C LEU A 251 -2.04 -13.76 -3.26
N TYR A 252 -2.39 -13.88 -4.55
CA TYR A 252 -3.71 -13.50 -5.07
C TYR A 252 -4.70 -14.65 -5.24
N ASN A 253 -4.23 -15.88 -5.47
CA ASN A 253 -5.09 -17.01 -5.85
C ASN A 253 -5.30 -18.03 -4.76
N TYR A 254 -4.39 -18.07 -3.80
CA TYR A 254 -4.38 -19.09 -2.80
C TYR A 254 -5.23 -18.60 -1.62
N ARG A 255 -6.16 -19.43 -1.10
CA ARG A 255 -6.97 -19.14 0.11
C ARG A 255 -6.11 -19.23 1.38
N VAL A 256 -4.96 -18.55 1.37
CA VAL A 256 -3.97 -18.54 2.44
C VAL A 256 -4.52 -17.92 3.73
N TRP A 257 -5.63 -17.20 3.66
CA TRP A 257 -5.96 -16.22 4.70
C TRP A 257 -7.28 -16.46 5.42
N ASP A 258 -7.91 -17.62 5.17
CA ASP A 258 -9.10 -18.02 5.92
C ASP A 258 -8.79 -17.97 7.43
N PRO A 259 -9.68 -17.41 8.27
CA PRO A 259 -9.46 -17.39 9.70
C PRO A 259 -9.31 -18.80 10.24
N PHE A 260 -8.31 -19.00 11.12
CA PHE A 260 -8.24 -20.22 11.91
C PHE A 260 -9.49 -20.34 12.80
N ASN A 261 -10.20 -21.44 12.66
CA ASN A 261 -11.31 -21.86 13.48
C ASN A 261 -10.89 -23.12 14.26
N ALA A 262 -10.83 -23.01 15.58
CA ALA A 262 -10.42 -24.11 16.45
C ALA A 262 -11.34 -25.36 16.36
N GLU A 263 -12.57 -25.20 15.87
CA GLU A 263 -13.54 -26.30 15.66
C GLU A 263 -13.38 -26.97 14.29
N ASP A 264 -12.64 -26.35 13.37
CA ASP A 264 -12.32 -26.91 12.06
C ASP A 264 -10.79 -27.02 11.93
N PRO A 265 -10.21 -28.20 12.15
CA PRO A 265 -8.76 -28.41 12.05
C PRO A 265 -8.17 -28.12 10.66
N THR A 266 -9.02 -27.92 9.63
CA THR A 266 -8.64 -27.54 8.26
C THR A 266 -8.78 -26.05 7.98
N SER A 267 -9.54 -25.32 8.79
CA SER A 267 -9.66 -23.87 8.70
C SER A 267 -8.37 -23.16 9.07
N GLY A 268 -8.09 -22.03 8.41
CA GLY A 268 -6.85 -21.29 8.63
C GLY A 268 -5.57 -22.09 8.40
N ARG A 269 -5.64 -23.20 7.65
CA ARG A 269 -4.49 -23.81 6.98
C ARG A 269 -4.06 -22.96 5.79
N GLY A 270 -3.89 -21.68 6.07
CA GLY A 270 -3.22 -20.76 5.20
C GLY A 270 -1.92 -21.37 4.77
N SER A 271 -1.68 -21.47 3.49
CA SER A 271 -0.57 -22.23 2.94
C SER A 271 0.81 -21.66 3.28
N LEU A 272 0.88 -20.44 3.83
CA LEU A 272 2.09 -19.86 4.43
C LEU A 272 2.31 -20.29 5.89
N SER A 273 1.27 -20.80 6.56
CA SER A 273 1.46 -21.72 7.66
C SER A 273 1.91 -23.04 7.03
N LEU A 274 3.23 -23.23 6.96
CA LEU A 274 3.79 -24.55 6.76
C LEU A 274 3.50 -25.37 8.04
N THR A 275 2.22 -25.69 8.30
CA THR A 275 1.81 -26.54 9.42
C THR A 275 2.59 -27.86 9.38
N HIS A 276 2.94 -28.33 10.57
CA HIS A 276 3.88 -29.40 10.87
C HIS A 276 3.55 -30.78 10.28
N GLU A 277 2.33 -31.01 9.79
CA GLU A 277 1.88 -32.33 9.33
C GLU A 277 1.44 -32.29 7.85
N GLY A 278 2.18 -33.02 7.01
CA GLY A 278 1.91 -33.17 5.58
C GLY A 278 2.95 -32.47 4.72
N GLY A 279 3.90 -33.25 4.19
CA GLY A 279 5.09 -32.80 3.47
C GLY A 279 4.82 -31.72 2.43
N ARG A 280 5.54 -30.61 2.60
CA ARG A 280 5.61 -29.50 1.64
C ARG A 280 6.99 -29.50 1.01
N THR A 281 7.07 -29.19 -0.29
CA THR A 281 8.35 -29.20 -1.03
C THR A 281 9.24 -28.04 -0.59
N GLN A 282 10.55 -28.15 -0.84
CA GLN A 282 11.50 -27.05 -0.64
C GLN A 282 11.07 -25.79 -1.42
N ASP A 283 10.40 -25.97 -2.55
CA ASP A 283 9.91 -24.90 -3.40
C ASP A 283 8.74 -24.15 -2.76
N GLN A 284 7.79 -24.84 -2.13
CA GLN A 284 6.74 -24.19 -1.34
C GLN A 284 7.29 -23.37 -0.17
N VAL A 285 8.32 -23.88 0.52
CA VAL A 285 9.00 -23.12 1.59
C VAL A 285 9.65 -21.86 1.01
N THR A 286 10.27 -21.99 -0.16
CA THR A 286 10.94 -20.89 -0.87
C THR A 286 9.94 -19.82 -1.33
N ILE A 287 8.80 -20.23 -1.90
CA ILE A 287 7.71 -19.33 -2.29
C ILE A 287 7.18 -18.59 -1.06
N ASN A 288 6.88 -19.31 0.02
CA ASN A 288 6.35 -18.71 1.26
C ASN A 288 7.32 -17.67 1.86
N GLN A 289 8.60 -18.02 1.98
CA GLN A 289 9.61 -17.08 2.46
C GLN A 289 9.63 -15.79 1.64
N ASN A 290 9.45 -15.88 0.32
CA ASN A 290 9.44 -14.71 -0.55
C ASN A 290 8.12 -13.94 -0.54
N VAL A 291 6.98 -14.57 -0.25
CA VAL A 291 5.74 -13.86 0.10
C VAL A 291 5.94 -13.03 1.38
N MET A 292 6.62 -13.59 2.40
CA MET A 292 6.95 -12.84 3.62
C MET A 292 7.92 -11.68 3.35
N ASN A 293 8.91 -11.88 2.46
CA ASN A 293 9.80 -10.81 2.02
C ASN A 293 9.02 -9.72 1.28
N LEU A 294 8.08 -10.09 0.40
CA LEU A 294 7.21 -9.13 -0.29
C LEU A 294 6.43 -8.27 0.72
N GLN A 295 5.85 -8.89 1.75
CA GLN A 295 5.14 -8.16 2.80
C GLN A 295 6.08 -7.23 3.59
N SER A 296 7.26 -7.72 3.96
CA SER A 296 8.30 -6.95 4.66
C SER A 296 8.69 -5.69 3.87
N TRP A 297 8.97 -5.85 2.57
CA TRP A 297 9.29 -4.71 1.69
C TRP A 297 8.10 -3.80 1.44
N SER A 298 6.90 -4.35 1.33
CA SER A 298 5.68 -3.57 1.13
C SER A 298 5.37 -2.65 2.31
N LEU A 299 5.65 -3.13 3.52
CA LEU A 299 5.39 -2.44 4.79
C LEU A 299 6.61 -1.67 5.31
N GLY A 300 7.80 -1.86 4.74
CA GLY A 300 9.03 -1.24 5.22
C GLY A 300 9.44 -1.68 6.63
N VAL A 301 9.10 -2.91 7.02
CA VAL A 301 9.39 -3.46 8.35
C VAL A 301 10.11 -4.80 8.24
N GLY A 302 10.96 -5.13 9.22
CA GLY A 302 11.60 -6.45 9.29
C GLY A 302 10.67 -7.55 9.82
N CYS A 303 11.11 -8.81 9.67
CA CYS A 303 10.36 -10.00 10.12
C CYS A 303 9.92 -9.92 11.59
N THR A 304 10.72 -9.30 12.46
CA THR A 304 10.47 -9.15 13.89
C THR A 304 9.38 -8.15 14.25
N TYR A 305 8.77 -7.49 13.25
CA TYR A 305 7.56 -6.69 13.43
C TYR A 305 6.33 -7.58 13.72
N CYS A 306 6.29 -8.77 13.12
CA CYS A 306 5.20 -9.75 13.28
C CYS A 306 5.67 -11.05 13.94
N HIS A 307 6.94 -11.45 13.76
CA HIS A 307 7.39 -12.79 14.13
C HIS A 307 8.48 -12.82 15.19
N ASN A 308 8.49 -13.87 16.00
CA ASN A 308 9.69 -14.32 16.66
C ASN A 308 10.40 -15.30 15.71
N SER A 309 11.56 -14.95 15.19
CA SER A 309 12.27 -15.77 14.20
C SER A 309 12.72 -17.13 14.74
N ARG A 310 12.75 -17.33 16.07
CA ARG A 310 12.95 -18.65 16.69
C ARG A 310 11.77 -19.58 16.46
N ASN A 311 10.56 -19.06 16.25
CA ASN A 311 9.36 -19.83 15.98
C ASN A 311 8.32 -18.98 15.20
N PHE A 312 8.33 -19.08 13.87
CA PHE A 312 7.40 -18.34 13.00
C PHE A 312 5.94 -18.77 13.18
N TYR A 313 5.69 -20.07 13.42
CA TYR A 313 4.35 -20.67 13.50
C TYR A 313 3.68 -20.54 14.87
N ALA A 314 4.41 -20.10 15.91
CA ALA A 314 3.98 -20.19 17.31
C ALA A 314 2.51 -19.80 17.54
N TRP A 315 2.02 -18.74 16.90
CA TRP A 315 0.65 -18.22 17.05
C TRP A 315 -0.44 -19.27 16.75
N GLU A 316 -0.20 -20.16 15.79
CA GLU A 316 -1.14 -21.20 15.36
C GLU A 316 -1.08 -22.45 16.25
N ALA A 317 -0.03 -22.57 17.08
CA ALA A 317 0.18 -23.74 17.93
C ALA A 317 -0.38 -23.57 19.35
N ASP A 318 -0.39 -22.35 19.90
CA ASP A 318 -0.91 -22.05 21.24
C ASP A 318 -1.09 -20.54 21.42
N ILE A 319 -2.31 -20.03 21.65
CA ILE A 319 -2.56 -18.59 21.87
C ILE A 319 -2.10 -18.10 23.25
N GLU A 320 -1.77 -19.00 24.18
CA GLU A 320 -1.36 -18.68 25.55
C GLU A 320 0.15 -18.76 25.79
N ALA A 321 0.96 -19.12 24.80
CA ALA A 321 2.38 -19.38 25.04
C ALA A 321 3.18 -18.09 25.40
N PRO A 322 4.17 -18.17 26.31
CA PRO A 322 4.89 -16.99 26.83
C PRO A 322 5.78 -16.26 25.80
N GLN A 323 5.95 -16.81 24.59
CA GLN A 323 6.67 -16.14 23.49
C GLN A 323 5.85 -15.08 22.74
N PHE A 324 4.55 -14.89 23.05
CA PHE A 324 3.72 -13.85 22.43
C PHE A 324 3.83 -12.53 23.19
N THR A 325 4.37 -11.52 22.51
CA THR A 325 4.01 -10.15 22.86
C THR A 325 2.67 -9.85 22.20
N HIS A 326 1.75 -9.22 22.95
CA HIS A 326 0.45 -8.77 22.45
C HIS A 326 0.57 -7.97 21.13
N THR A 327 1.68 -7.26 20.94
CA THR A 327 2.01 -6.50 19.74
C THR A 327 2.17 -7.36 18.48
N TYR A 328 2.88 -8.48 18.55
CA TYR A 328 3.08 -9.37 17.40
C TYR A 328 1.75 -9.96 16.92
N ALA A 329 0.90 -10.37 17.85
CA ALA A 329 -0.43 -10.90 17.55
C ALA A 329 -1.30 -9.85 16.83
N ILE A 330 -1.32 -8.61 17.34
CA ILE A 330 -2.04 -7.50 16.70
C ILE A 330 -1.56 -7.26 15.27
N ASN A 331 -0.24 -7.22 15.06
CA ASN A 331 0.32 -6.92 13.74
C ASN A 331 0.01 -8.04 12.73
N ARG A 332 0.07 -9.31 13.15
CA ARG A 332 -0.35 -10.45 12.30
C ARG A 332 -1.83 -10.40 11.96
N LEU A 333 -2.70 -10.11 12.93
CA LEU A 333 -4.14 -10.00 12.70
C LEU A 333 -4.46 -8.88 11.71
N LYS A 334 -3.80 -7.73 11.83
CA LYS A 334 -3.91 -6.63 10.85
C LYS A 334 -3.47 -7.08 9.46
N ALA A 335 -2.29 -7.72 9.35
CA ALA A 335 -1.78 -8.22 8.08
C ALA A 335 -2.78 -9.19 7.43
N GLN A 336 -3.27 -10.19 8.18
CA GLN A 336 -4.26 -11.15 7.68
C GLN A 336 -5.52 -10.45 7.15
N ARG A 337 -6.02 -9.41 7.85
CA ARG A 337 -7.17 -8.62 7.39
C ARG A 337 -6.88 -7.86 6.09
N MET A 338 -5.67 -7.29 5.95
CA MET A 338 -5.26 -6.63 4.69
C MET A 338 -5.11 -7.63 3.54
N LEU A 339 -4.71 -8.86 3.84
CA LEU A 339 -4.59 -9.91 2.84
C LEU A 339 -5.97 -10.39 2.35
N LEU A 340 -6.93 -10.57 3.26
CA LEU A 340 -8.33 -10.78 2.91
C LEU A 340 -8.88 -9.63 2.05
N MET A 341 -8.50 -8.39 2.35
CA MET A 341 -8.84 -7.22 1.55
C MET A 341 -8.26 -7.32 0.12
N THR A 342 -7.01 -7.76 -0.05
CA THR A 342 -6.43 -7.96 -1.40
C THR A 342 -7.12 -9.08 -2.18
N THR A 343 -7.51 -10.17 -1.53
CA THR A 343 -8.31 -11.24 -2.15
C THR A 343 -9.68 -10.73 -2.59
N PHE A 344 -10.36 -9.97 -1.74
CA PHE A 344 -11.64 -9.34 -2.08
C PHE A 344 -11.51 -8.41 -3.29
N MET A 345 -10.48 -7.56 -3.31
CA MET A 345 -10.22 -6.69 -4.46
C MET A 345 -9.98 -7.51 -5.72
N ALA A 346 -9.13 -8.54 -5.67
CA ALA A 346 -8.86 -9.40 -6.83
C ALA A 346 -10.12 -10.09 -7.39
N GLN A 347 -11.06 -10.50 -6.52
CA GLN A 347 -12.31 -11.17 -6.92
C GLN A 347 -13.40 -10.20 -7.41
N ASN A 348 -13.38 -8.95 -6.95
CA ASN A 348 -14.45 -7.97 -7.21
C ASN A 348 -13.97 -6.79 -8.07
N TRP A 349 -12.75 -6.82 -8.58
CA TRP A 349 -12.10 -5.67 -9.22
C TRP A 349 -12.88 -5.11 -10.41
N SER A 350 -13.48 -5.97 -11.22
CA SER A 350 -14.31 -5.59 -12.38
C SER A 350 -15.57 -4.80 -11.99
N ARG A 351 -16.01 -4.85 -10.72
CA ARG A 351 -17.10 -4.01 -10.20
C ARG A 351 -16.68 -2.57 -9.94
N TYR A 352 -15.38 -2.35 -9.71
CA TYR A 352 -14.85 -1.06 -9.28
C TYR A 352 -13.98 -0.38 -10.34
N VAL A 353 -13.48 -1.14 -11.32
CA VAL A 353 -12.59 -0.64 -12.36
C VAL A 353 -13.15 -0.96 -13.73
N LEU A 354 -13.24 0.07 -14.58
CA LEU A 354 -13.62 -0.12 -15.97
C LEU A 354 -12.58 -0.99 -16.69
N PRO A 355 -13.01 -1.91 -17.58
CA PRO A 355 -12.08 -2.75 -18.34
C PRO A 355 -11.07 -1.89 -19.10
N ARG A 356 -9.79 -2.15 -18.90
CA ARG A 356 -8.71 -1.60 -19.72
C ARG A 356 -7.77 -2.72 -20.08
N ASN A 357 -7.83 -3.19 -21.32
CA ASN A 357 -6.73 -4.00 -21.81
C ASN A 357 -5.50 -3.09 -21.92
N PRO A 358 -4.43 -3.34 -21.14
CA PRO A 358 -3.22 -2.55 -21.22
C PRO A 358 -2.71 -2.59 -22.67
N GLN A 359 -2.30 -1.43 -23.18
CA GLN A 359 -1.69 -1.27 -24.48
C GLN A 359 -0.33 -0.59 -24.30
N PRO A 360 0.79 -1.27 -24.61
CA PRO A 360 0.87 -2.66 -25.10
C PRO A 360 0.42 -3.69 -24.04
N ALA A 361 0.08 -4.89 -24.49
CA ALA A 361 -0.18 -6.01 -23.59
C ALA A 361 1.09 -6.34 -22.77
N PRO A 362 0.95 -6.83 -21.53
CA PRO A 362 2.09 -7.13 -20.66
C PRO A 362 3.02 -8.13 -21.33
N ALA A 363 4.34 -7.87 -21.24
CA ALA A 363 5.36 -8.72 -21.86
C ALA A 363 5.41 -10.13 -21.24
N SER A 364 5.11 -10.21 -19.94
CA SER A 364 4.93 -11.45 -19.20
C SER A 364 3.62 -11.37 -18.41
N PHE A 365 2.76 -12.38 -18.56
CA PHE A 365 1.55 -12.52 -17.75
C PHE A 365 1.78 -13.64 -16.73
N PRO A 366 1.42 -13.46 -15.44
CA PRO A 366 0.60 -12.39 -14.88
C PRO A 366 1.37 -11.17 -14.34
N VAL A 367 2.67 -11.04 -14.61
CA VAL A 367 3.53 -10.01 -13.99
C VAL A 367 4.31 -9.24 -15.04
N ASP A 368 4.14 -7.92 -15.10
CA ASP A 368 4.94 -7.06 -15.98
C ASP A 368 5.56 -5.93 -15.15
N GLY A 369 6.89 -5.95 -15.03
CA GLY A 369 7.63 -5.13 -14.08
C GLY A 369 7.06 -5.25 -12.66
N ASN A 370 6.84 -4.10 -12.01
CA ASN A 370 6.31 -4.02 -10.64
C ASN A 370 4.78 -4.18 -10.55
N GLN A 371 4.10 -4.59 -11.61
CA GLN A 371 2.65 -4.68 -11.69
C GLN A 371 2.18 -6.12 -11.87
N TYR A 372 1.16 -6.50 -11.11
CA TYR A 372 0.42 -7.76 -11.30
C TYR A 372 -0.84 -7.52 -12.12
N TYR A 373 -1.12 -8.43 -13.05
CA TYR A 373 -2.27 -8.45 -13.92
C TYR A 373 -3.10 -9.72 -13.72
N LYS A 374 -4.41 -9.57 -13.66
CA LYS A 374 -5.38 -10.68 -13.61
C LYS A 374 -6.33 -10.59 -14.80
N ASN A 375 -6.61 -11.73 -15.43
CA ASN A 375 -7.67 -11.81 -16.44
C ASN A 375 -9.01 -11.97 -15.73
N ILE A 376 -9.93 -11.03 -15.94
CA ILE A 376 -11.30 -11.07 -15.43
C ILE A 376 -12.23 -10.84 -16.63
N ASP A 377 -13.05 -11.84 -16.94
CA ASP A 377 -14.03 -11.81 -18.05
C ASP A 377 -13.40 -11.42 -19.41
N GLY A 378 -12.17 -11.88 -19.68
CA GLY A 378 -11.46 -11.63 -20.94
C GLY A 378 -10.74 -10.27 -21.00
N SER A 379 -10.82 -9.47 -19.95
CA SER A 379 -10.06 -8.22 -19.81
C SER A 379 -8.93 -8.37 -18.80
N LEU A 380 -7.76 -7.79 -19.10
CA LEU A 380 -6.65 -7.77 -18.15
C LEU A 380 -6.78 -6.58 -17.21
N TYR A 381 -6.59 -6.82 -15.92
CA TYR A 381 -6.66 -5.79 -14.89
C TYR A 381 -5.39 -5.76 -14.07
N ALA A 382 -4.80 -4.57 -13.97
CA ALA A 382 -3.78 -4.25 -12.98
C ALA A 382 -4.38 -4.34 -11.56
N LEU A 383 -3.88 -5.24 -10.72
CA LEU A 383 -4.34 -5.39 -9.34
C LEU A 383 -3.44 -4.64 -8.35
N PRO A 384 -4.03 -4.02 -7.32
CA PRO A 384 -3.27 -3.44 -6.22
C PRO A 384 -2.65 -4.54 -5.35
N GLY A 385 -1.47 -4.25 -4.80
CA GLY A 385 -0.80 -5.08 -3.80
C GLY A 385 -0.63 -4.35 -2.48
N CYS A 386 0.04 -5.00 -1.53
CA CYS A 386 0.36 -4.37 -0.24
C CYS A 386 1.15 -3.07 -0.48
N TYR A 387 2.13 -3.09 -1.39
CA TYR A 387 2.96 -1.93 -1.69
C TYR A 387 2.16 -0.77 -2.32
N THR A 388 1.13 -1.06 -3.13
CA THR A 388 0.26 -0.04 -3.74
C THR A 388 -0.32 0.93 -2.71
N CYS A 389 -0.72 0.40 -1.55
CA CYS A 389 -1.25 1.21 -0.46
C CYS A 389 -0.13 1.70 0.48
N HIS A 390 0.75 0.78 0.87
CA HIS A 390 1.66 1.00 1.99
C HIS A 390 2.92 1.76 1.61
N ALA A 391 3.39 1.62 0.37
CA ALA A 391 4.60 2.27 -0.15
C ALA A 391 5.78 2.22 0.84
N ALA A 392 6.09 1.02 1.33
CA ALA A 392 7.12 0.74 2.34
C ALA A 392 6.87 1.40 3.70
N ARG A 393 5.61 1.50 4.14
CA ARG A 393 5.25 1.92 5.50
C ARG A 393 4.22 0.99 6.15
N PRO A 394 4.31 0.73 7.47
CA PRO A 394 3.37 -0.17 8.15
C PRO A 394 1.95 0.41 8.21
N VAL A 395 1.82 1.74 8.16
CA VAL A 395 0.57 2.46 7.97
C VAL A 395 0.74 3.36 6.73
N PRO A 396 -0.16 3.30 5.74
CA PRO A 396 -0.08 4.12 4.53
C PRO A 396 0.01 5.62 4.85
N ARG A 397 0.83 6.37 4.10
CA ARG A 397 0.92 7.84 4.25
C ARG A 397 -0.42 8.54 4.07
N GLY A 398 -1.19 8.05 3.09
CA GLY A 398 -2.47 8.62 2.72
C GLY A 398 -3.65 8.15 3.58
N ALA A 399 -3.42 7.24 4.52
CA ALA A 399 -4.40 6.98 5.56
C ALA A 399 -4.34 8.17 6.54
N ILE A 400 -5.43 8.93 6.65
CA ILE A 400 -5.55 9.92 7.73
C ILE A 400 -5.61 9.15 9.04
N ASN A 401 -5.03 9.65 10.13
CA ASN A 401 -5.56 9.34 11.45
C ASN A 401 -6.48 10.48 11.88
N ALA A 402 -7.81 10.31 11.73
CA ALA A 402 -8.78 11.36 12.03
C ALA A 402 -8.76 11.84 13.49
N VAL A 403 -8.14 11.09 14.41
CA VAL A 403 -7.95 11.54 15.81
C VAL A 403 -6.77 12.50 15.99
N ASP A 404 -5.83 12.52 15.05
CA ASP A 404 -4.61 13.34 15.12
C ASP A 404 -4.70 14.61 14.24
N VAL A 405 -5.86 14.85 13.60
CA VAL A 405 -6.06 16.07 12.80
C VAL A 405 -6.24 17.26 13.75
N PRO A 406 -5.39 18.31 13.65
CA PRO A 406 -5.55 19.51 14.47
C PRO A 406 -6.94 20.11 14.33
N ALA A 407 -7.50 20.66 15.40
CA ALA A 407 -8.87 21.19 15.41
C ALA A 407 -9.15 22.27 14.34
N GLY A 408 -8.13 23.01 13.90
CA GLY A 408 -8.23 23.98 12.80
C GLY A 408 -8.30 23.35 11.41
N ASP A 409 -7.82 22.12 11.25
CA ASP A 409 -7.73 21.40 9.97
C ASP A 409 -8.83 20.35 9.82
N ALA A 410 -9.57 20.04 10.88
CA ALA A 410 -10.65 19.05 10.94
C ALA A 410 -11.81 19.31 9.96
N GLY A 411 -11.90 20.53 9.40
CA GLY A 411 -12.87 20.89 8.35
C GLY A 411 -12.28 20.95 6.93
N ILE A 412 -10.95 20.90 6.78
CA ILE A 412 -10.23 20.93 5.50
C ILE A 412 -9.99 19.50 5.00
N ILE A 413 -9.69 18.58 5.91
CA ILE A 413 -9.58 17.15 5.61
C ILE A 413 -10.90 16.47 5.99
N VAL A 414 -11.71 16.15 4.99
CA VAL A 414 -13.04 15.55 5.18
C VAL A 414 -13.04 14.24 4.44
N LEU A 415 -13.07 13.12 5.16
CA LEU A 415 -13.56 11.88 4.58
C LEU A 415 -15.09 11.90 4.72
N PRO A 416 -15.86 11.95 3.61
CA PRO A 416 -17.31 11.92 3.67
C PRO A 416 -17.83 10.80 4.58
N PRO A 417 -18.83 11.05 5.44
CA PRO A 417 -19.34 10.05 6.37
C PRO A 417 -19.71 8.73 5.68
N VAL A 418 -20.32 8.81 4.49
CA VAL A 418 -20.70 7.67 3.65
C VAL A 418 -19.53 6.79 3.24
N LEU A 419 -18.28 7.28 3.30
CA LEU A 419 -17.06 6.54 2.95
C LEU A 419 -16.30 6.00 4.18
N THR A 420 -16.66 6.42 5.39
CA THR A 420 -15.98 5.96 6.63
C THR A 420 -16.41 4.56 7.05
N GLY A 421 -17.52 4.04 6.50
CA GLY A 421 -18.12 2.78 6.91
C GLY A 421 -18.85 2.82 8.25
N ALA A 422 -18.88 3.98 8.92
CA ALA A 422 -19.82 4.21 10.00
C ALA A 422 -21.22 4.29 9.39
N SER A 423 -22.13 3.39 9.80
CA SER A 423 -23.56 3.64 9.62
C SER A 423 -23.83 5.06 10.14
N SER A 424 -24.41 5.93 9.32
CA SER A 424 -24.84 7.26 9.77
C SER A 424 -25.46 7.13 11.16
N PRO A 425 -25.07 7.93 12.17
CA PRO A 425 -25.81 7.92 13.41
C PRO A 425 -27.27 8.19 13.05
N ALA A 426 -28.17 7.32 13.49
CA ALA A 426 -29.59 7.54 13.29
C ALA A 426 -29.91 8.99 13.69
N PRO A 427 -30.71 9.73 12.90
CA PRO A 427 -30.99 11.13 13.19
C PRO A 427 -31.51 11.25 14.63
N GLY A 428 -30.72 11.90 15.51
CA GLY A 428 -31.02 12.07 16.93
C GLY A 428 -30.08 11.38 17.94
N ALA A 429 -29.03 10.68 17.53
CA ALA A 429 -28.06 10.14 18.48
C ALA A 429 -27.16 11.26 19.07
N PRO A 430 -26.97 11.31 20.41
CA PRO A 430 -26.12 12.32 21.04
C PRO A 430 -24.64 12.13 20.64
N PRO A 431 -23.85 13.22 20.63
CA PRO A 431 -22.43 13.15 20.29
C PRO A 431 -21.68 12.22 21.24
N ALA A 432 -20.75 11.42 20.70
CA ALA A 432 -19.89 10.55 21.49
C ALA A 432 -19.09 11.39 22.50
N PRO A 433 -18.91 10.91 23.75
CA PRO A 433 -18.15 11.64 24.75
C PRO A 433 -16.72 11.83 24.27
N ALA A 434 -16.20 13.05 24.44
CA ALA A 434 -14.81 13.37 24.22
C ALA A 434 -13.93 12.39 25.04
N ALA A 435 -12.95 11.77 24.37
CA ALA A 435 -11.97 10.94 25.04
C ALA A 435 -11.16 11.78 26.05
N PRO A 436 -10.72 11.18 27.18
CA PRO A 436 -10.04 11.88 28.26
C PRO A 436 -8.69 12.48 27.86
#